data_AF-A0AAD8M7F4-F1
#
_entry.id   AF-A0AAD8M7F4-F1
#
_cell.length_a   1.000
_cell.length_b   1.000
_cell.length_c   1.000
_cell.angle_alpha   90.00
_cell.angle_beta   90.00
_cell.angle_gamma   90.00
#
_symmetry.space_group_name_H-M   'P 1'
#
loop_
_entity.id
_entity.type
_entity.pdbx_description
1 polymer ?
#
loop_
_entity_poly.entity_id
_entity_poly.type
_entity_poly.pdbx_seq_one_letter_code
_entity_poly.pdbx_strand_id
1 'polypeptide(L)'
;MAYIYNLDARNFTKLIINLSIHDKAIVHENKTMVFRHVLSLTHDTLDDFQDPLAQPSESINLDAPPPPAPKKRNRSEFERNSSSSTNASQPDVIMQINHSVEKMVEAVKSFNNDDCSCWDLIKDLPDLDQLARFKALKLLNTRAKKMEFVKMTPEERYAWIIFELDM
;
A
#
# COMPACT_ATOMS: atom_id res chain seq x y z
N MET A 1 16.13 24.69 -8.33
CA MET A 1 15.60 23.42 -7.79
C MET A 1 14.14 23.65 -7.42
N ALA A 2 13.22 23.61 -8.38
CA ALA A 2 11.80 23.85 -8.16
C ALA A 2 11.01 22.61 -8.60
N TYR A 3 10.93 21.61 -7.72
CA TYR A 3 9.97 20.52 -7.84
C TYR A 3 8.78 20.88 -6.96
N ILE A 4 7.91 21.76 -7.44
CA ILE A 4 6.65 22.04 -6.76
C ILE A 4 5.67 20.92 -7.14
N TYR A 5 5.60 19.95 -6.23
CA TYR A 5 4.49 19.06 -5.90
C TYR A 5 3.17 19.32 -6.65
N ASN A 6 2.96 18.62 -7.76
CA ASN A 6 1.61 18.34 -8.23
C ASN A 6 1.04 17.20 -7.40
N LEU A 7 0.55 17.53 -6.20
CA LEU A 7 -0.26 16.62 -5.40
C LEU A 7 -1.63 16.45 -6.08
N ASP A 8 -1.66 15.72 -7.19
CA ASP A 8 -2.88 15.50 -7.96
C ASP A 8 -3.86 14.65 -7.15
N ALA A 9 -5.05 15.20 -6.89
CA ALA A 9 -6.17 14.51 -6.23
C ALA A 9 -6.48 13.15 -6.90
N ARG A 10 -6.15 12.99 -8.18
CA ARG A 10 -6.25 11.73 -8.92
C ARG A 10 -5.24 10.68 -8.42
N ASN A 11 -4.02 11.06 -8.09
CA ASN A 11 -3.01 10.14 -7.56
C ASN A 11 -3.33 9.73 -6.12
N PHE A 12 -3.83 10.66 -5.30
CA PHE A 12 -4.39 10.33 -3.98
C PHE A 12 -5.53 9.30 -4.09
N THR A 13 -6.47 9.52 -5.00
CA THR A 13 -7.60 8.59 -5.21
C THR A 13 -7.12 7.19 -5.63
N LYS A 14 -6.12 7.12 -6.52
CA LYS A 14 -5.48 5.84 -6.90
C LYS A 14 -4.82 5.15 -5.70
N LEU A 15 -4.13 5.89 -4.84
CA LEU A 15 -3.48 5.33 -3.65
C LEU A 15 -4.49 4.73 -2.66
N ILE A 16 -5.58 5.45 -2.39
CA ILE A 16 -6.68 4.95 -1.53
C ILE A 16 -7.31 3.68 -2.10
N ILE A 17 -7.53 3.63 -3.41
CA ILE A 17 -8.06 2.44 -4.11
C ILE A 17 -7.06 1.27 -4.04
N ASN A 18 -5.77 1.53 -4.26
CA ASN A 18 -4.70 0.51 -4.21
C ASN A 18 -4.55 -0.08 -2.81
N LEU A 19 -4.72 0.74 -1.77
CA LEU A 19 -4.77 0.27 -0.38
C LEU A 19 -6.11 -0.38 -0.02
N SER A 20 -7.09 -0.39 -0.94
CA SER A 20 -8.43 -0.95 -0.75
C SER A 20 -9.10 -0.38 0.52
N ILE A 21 -8.89 0.90 0.81
CA ILE A 21 -9.47 1.55 1.98
C ILE A 21 -10.90 1.96 1.62
N HIS A 22 -11.88 1.36 2.31
CA HIS A 22 -13.31 1.58 2.07
C HIS A 22 -14.00 2.38 3.19
N ASP A 23 -13.29 2.67 4.27
CA ASP A 23 -13.81 3.48 5.36
C ASP A 23 -13.99 4.93 4.90
N LYS A 24 -15.25 5.37 4.81
CA LYS A 24 -15.62 6.69 4.28
C LYS A 24 -15.10 7.82 5.15
N ALA A 25 -15.02 7.64 6.47
CA ALA A 25 -14.56 8.68 7.39
C ALA A 25 -13.05 8.90 7.21
N ILE A 26 -12.29 7.80 7.17
CA ILE A 26 -10.83 7.83 6.91
C ILE A 26 -10.54 8.44 5.54
N VAL A 27 -11.28 8.05 4.50
CA VAL A 27 -11.08 8.59 3.14
C VAL A 27 -11.41 10.08 3.09
N HIS A 28 -12.51 10.50 3.71
CA HIS A 28 -12.92 11.91 3.75
C HIS A 28 -11.88 12.76 4.48
N GLU A 29 -11.44 12.36 5.66
CA GLU A 29 -10.46 13.08 6.48
C GLU A 29 -9.14 13.29 5.73
N ASN A 30 -8.57 12.23 5.14
CA ASN A 30 -7.34 12.33 4.37
C ASN A 30 -7.52 13.21 3.13
N LYS A 31 -8.66 13.10 2.44
CA LYS A 31 -8.99 13.98 1.30
C LYS A 31 -9.06 15.44 1.72
N THR A 32 -9.66 15.75 2.87
CA THR A 32 -9.74 17.12 3.41
C THR A 32 -8.37 17.66 3.80
N MET A 33 -7.47 16.85 4.37
CA MET A 33 -6.09 17.28 4.66
C MET A 33 -5.29 17.58 3.40
N VAL A 34 -5.35 16.68 2.41
CA VAL A 34 -4.71 16.89 1.10
C VAL A 34 -5.24 18.16 0.43
N PHE A 35 -6.56 18.35 0.41
CA PHE A 35 -7.18 19.53 -0.19
C PHE A 35 -6.78 20.83 0.52
N ARG A 36 -6.77 20.84 1.87
CA ARG A 36 -6.29 22.00 2.65
C ARG A 36 -4.84 22.35 2.33
N HIS A 37 -3.97 21.35 2.21
CA HIS A 37 -2.57 21.60 1.87
C HIS A 37 -2.41 22.17 0.46
N VAL A 38 -3.10 21.60 -0.54
CA VAL A 38 -3.08 22.13 -1.91
C VAL A 38 -3.59 23.58 -1.94
N LEU A 39 -4.67 23.89 -1.23
CA LEU A 39 -5.18 25.26 -1.12
C LEU A 39 -4.16 26.22 -0.48
N SER A 40 -3.43 25.77 0.55
CA SER A 40 -2.38 26.56 1.18
C SER A 40 -1.26 26.90 0.20
N LEU A 41 -0.80 25.93 -0.59
CA LEU A 41 0.24 26.14 -1.61
C LEU A 41 -0.21 27.10 -2.72
N THR A 42 -1.48 27.07 -3.11
CA THR A 42 -2.03 27.98 -4.12
C THR A 42 -2.19 29.42 -3.63
N HIS A 43 -2.31 29.64 -2.32
CA HIS A 43 -2.40 30.99 -1.75
C HIS A 43 -1.05 31.70 -1.64
N ASP A 44 0.07 30.96 -1.66
CA ASP A 44 1.44 31.52 -1.58
C ASP A 44 2.05 31.82 -2.97
N THR A 45 1.35 31.56 -4.08
CA THR A 45 1.89 31.69 -5.45
C THR A 45 1.15 32.72 -6.30
N LEU A 46 0.98 33.95 -5.78
CA LEU A 46 0.57 35.09 -6.59
C LEU A 46 1.59 36.23 -6.44
N ASP A 47 2.77 36.06 -7.03
CA ASP A 47 3.50 37.18 -7.62
C ASP A 47 4.54 36.66 -8.64
N ASP A 48 4.53 37.33 -9.80
CA ASP A 48 5.57 37.44 -10.83
C ASP A 48 5.79 36.38 -11.96
N PHE A 49 5.27 36.79 -13.14
CA PHE A 49 5.83 36.88 -14.50
C PHE A 49 6.07 35.66 -15.44
N GLN A 50 5.23 35.67 -16.50
CA GLN A 50 5.49 35.64 -17.97
C GLN A 50 6.30 34.52 -18.67
N ASP A 51 5.62 33.88 -19.64
CA ASP A 51 6.11 33.08 -20.79
C ASP A 51 6.31 34.01 -22.04
N PRO A 52 7.20 33.73 -23.04
CA PRO A 52 6.89 32.79 -24.14
C PRO A 52 8.07 31.95 -24.74
N LEU A 53 7.83 30.64 -24.86
CA LEU A 53 7.96 29.74 -26.04
C LEU A 53 9.27 29.50 -26.87
N ALA A 54 9.54 28.19 -27.06
CA ALA A 54 9.87 27.43 -28.32
C ALA A 54 11.29 26.81 -28.57
N GLN A 55 11.35 25.45 -28.43
CA GLN A 55 12.03 24.32 -29.16
C GLN A 55 13.33 24.52 -29.99
N PRO A 56 14.21 23.49 -30.18
CA PRO A 56 13.86 22.10 -30.53
C PRO A 56 14.62 20.94 -29.84
N SER A 57 14.04 19.76 -30.04
CA SER A 57 14.39 18.41 -29.59
C SER A 57 15.54 17.78 -30.38
N GLU A 58 16.48 17.11 -29.70
CA GLU A 58 17.40 16.15 -30.30
C GLU A 58 17.32 14.79 -29.62
N SER A 59 17.15 13.77 -30.46
CA SER A 59 17.06 12.36 -30.15
C SER A 59 18.45 11.73 -30.10
N ILE A 60 18.75 11.00 -29.02
CA ILE A 60 19.89 10.09 -29.00
C ILE A 60 19.39 8.65 -29.05
N ASN A 61 19.56 8.05 -30.24
CA ASN A 61 19.54 6.62 -30.45
C ASN A 61 20.67 5.98 -29.63
N LEU A 62 20.32 5.03 -28.77
CA LEU A 62 21.27 4.06 -28.24
C LEU A 62 20.77 2.67 -28.62
N ASP A 63 21.35 2.18 -29.69
CA ASP A 63 21.37 0.76 -30.06
C ASP A 63 22.07 -0.03 -28.96
N ALA A 64 21.39 -1.01 -28.38
CA ALA A 64 21.97 -1.98 -27.45
C ALA A 64 21.24 -3.34 -27.57
N PRO A 65 21.96 -4.47 -27.49
CA PRO A 65 21.50 -5.77 -27.99
C PRO A 65 20.47 -6.45 -27.05
N PRO A 66 19.66 -7.41 -27.57
CA PRO A 66 18.54 -7.98 -26.83
C PRO A 66 18.98 -8.87 -25.64
N PRO A 67 18.24 -8.84 -24.52
CA PRO A 67 18.46 -9.75 -23.39
C PRO A 67 18.02 -11.19 -23.71
N PRO A 68 18.72 -12.22 -23.17
CA PRO A 68 18.43 -13.62 -23.44
C PRO A 68 17.13 -14.12 -22.78
N ALA A 69 16.46 -15.04 -23.47
CA ALA A 69 15.15 -15.60 -23.13
C ALA A 69 15.08 -16.31 -21.75
N PRO A 70 13.91 -16.31 -21.09
CA PRO A 70 13.73 -16.94 -19.78
C PRO A 70 13.80 -18.48 -19.86
N LYS A 71 14.65 -19.08 -19.02
CA LYS A 71 14.71 -20.53 -18.79
C LYS A 71 13.39 -21.04 -18.20
N LYS A 72 12.76 -21.99 -18.91
CA LYS A 72 11.63 -22.80 -18.43
C LYS A 72 11.99 -23.48 -17.09
N ARG A 73 11.23 -23.21 -16.03
CA ARG A 73 11.24 -24.03 -14.80
C ARG A 73 10.46 -25.31 -15.10
N ASN A 74 11.13 -26.46 -15.14
CA ASN A 74 10.45 -27.74 -15.03
C ASN A 74 9.83 -27.83 -13.63
N ARG A 75 8.50 -27.91 -13.58
CA ARG A 75 7.74 -28.20 -12.36
C ARG A 75 7.55 -29.71 -12.33
N SER A 76 8.23 -30.41 -11.43
CA SER A 76 7.93 -31.81 -11.16
C SER A 76 6.52 -31.90 -10.57
N GLU A 77 5.70 -32.76 -11.14
CA GLU A 77 4.36 -33.07 -10.65
C GLU A 77 4.48 -33.67 -9.24
N PHE A 78 3.69 -33.13 -8.31
CA PHE A 78 3.52 -33.74 -6.99
C PHE A 78 2.42 -34.79 -7.14
N GLU A 79 2.79 -36.08 -7.13
CA GLU A 79 1.85 -37.18 -6.94
C GLU A 79 1.25 -37.06 -5.54
N ARG A 80 0.02 -36.56 -5.47
CA ARG A 80 -0.79 -36.55 -4.26
C ARG A 80 -1.45 -37.92 -4.13
N ASN A 81 -0.86 -38.79 -3.33
CA ASN A 81 -1.54 -39.98 -2.86
C ASN A 81 -2.59 -39.55 -1.82
N SER A 82 -3.84 -39.35 -2.24
CA SER A 82 -4.98 -39.15 -1.36
C SER A 82 -5.76 -40.45 -1.24
N SER A 83 -5.41 -41.29 -0.27
CA SER A 83 -6.32 -42.32 0.22
C SER A 83 -7.36 -41.67 1.12
N SER A 84 -8.60 -41.57 0.65
CA SER A 84 -9.74 -41.14 1.47
C SER A 84 -10.84 -42.18 1.37
N SER A 85 -10.91 -43.06 2.36
CA SER A 85 -12.08 -43.92 2.58
C SER A 85 -12.62 -43.69 3.99
N THR A 86 -13.59 -42.80 4.12
CA THR A 86 -14.52 -42.78 5.26
C THR A 86 -15.85 -42.22 4.78
N ASN A 87 -16.89 -43.04 4.84
CA ASN A 87 -18.28 -42.64 4.59
C ASN A 87 -18.75 -41.84 5.81
N ALA A 88 -18.35 -40.57 5.91
CA ALA A 88 -18.81 -39.68 6.97
C ALA A 88 -20.29 -39.37 6.76
N SER A 89 -21.09 -39.42 7.83
CA SER A 89 -22.49 -39.04 7.76
C SER A 89 -22.59 -37.53 7.53
N GLN A 90 -23.60 -37.08 6.77
CA GLN A 90 -23.89 -35.65 6.54
C GLN A 90 -23.75 -34.76 7.80
N PRO A 91 -24.28 -35.14 8.98
CA PRO A 91 -24.12 -34.34 10.20
C PRO A 91 -22.68 -34.24 10.71
N ASP A 92 -21.84 -35.26 10.52
CA ASP A 92 -20.41 -35.21 10.89
C ASP A 92 -19.65 -34.19 10.03
N VAL A 93 -19.97 -34.12 8.74
CA VAL A 93 -19.37 -33.16 7.81
C VAL A 93 -19.75 -31.73 8.19
N ILE A 94 -21.02 -31.48 8.54
CA ILE A 94 -21.49 -30.15 8.96
C ILE A 94 -20.80 -29.73 10.27
N MET A 95 -20.68 -30.63 11.24
CA MET A 95 -19.99 -30.36 12.51
C MET A 95 -18.51 -30.02 12.27
N GLN A 96 -17.84 -30.76 11.38
CA GLN A 96 -16.45 -30.51 11.03
C GLN A 96 -16.25 -29.15 10.33
N ILE A 97 -17.20 -28.74 9.48
CA ILE A 97 -17.20 -27.42 8.85
C ILE A 97 -17.38 -26.33 9.91
N ASN A 98 -18.38 -26.45 10.78
CA ASN A 98 -18.62 -25.47 11.85
C ASN A 98 -17.38 -25.29 12.73
N HIS A 99 -16.79 -26.41 13.17
CA HIS A 99 -15.57 -26.39 13.98
C HIS A 99 -14.38 -25.75 13.24
N SER A 100 -14.27 -25.98 11.93
CA SER A 100 -13.22 -25.35 11.11
C SER A 100 -13.45 -23.85 10.95
N VAL A 101 -14.71 -23.42 10.78
CA VAL A 101 -15.08 -22.00 10.70
C VAL A 101 -14.80 -21.29 12.02
N GLU A 102 -15.18 -21.88 13.16
CA GLU A 102 -14.87 -21.34 14.49
C GLU A 102 -13.37 -21.16 14.69
N LYS A 103 -12.56 -22.18 14.35
CA LYS A 103 -11.10 -22.09 14.39
C LYS A 103 -10.55 -20.97 13.48
N MET A 104 -11.10 -20.81 12.29
CA MET A 104 -10.69 -19.72 11.39
C MET A 104 -11.07 -18.36 11.95
N VAL A 105 -12.26 -18.20 12.52
CA VAL A 105 -12.70 -16.96 13.19
C VAL A 105 -11.78 -16.62 14.36
N GLU A 106 -11.43 -17.61 15.18
CA GLU A 106 -10.53 -17.44 16.31
C GLU A 106 -9.12 -17.06 15.87
N ALA A 107 -8.58 -17.74 14.85
CA ALA A 107 -7.31 -17.39 14.25
C ALA A 107 -7.32 -15.97 13.68
N VAL A 108 -8.40 -15.56 13.00
CA VAL A 108 -8.58 -14.20 12.48
C VAL A 108 -8.58 -13.16 13.61
N LYS A 109 -9.28 -13.43 14.72
CA LYS A 109 -9.28 -12.55 15.90
C LYS A 109 -7.90 -12.46 16.54
N SER A 110 -7.14 -13.55 16.58
CA SER A 110 -5.79 -13.56 17.18
C SER A 110 -4.79 -12.66 16.43
N PHE A 111 -4.96 -12.46 15.12
CA PHE A 111 -4.15 -11.50 14.36
C PHE A 111 -4.49 -10.03 14.67
N ASN A 112 -5.65 -9.78 15.30
CA ASN A 112 -6.05 -8.47 15.74
C ASN A 112 -5.66 -8.23 17.21
N ASN A 113 -4.70 -8.99 17.77
CA ASN A 113 -4.23 -8.71 19.12
C ASN A 113 -3.61 -7.30 19.13
N ASP A 114 -4.31 -6.37 19.78
CA ASP A 114 -4.19 -4.92 19.58
C ASP A 114 -3.07 -4.28 20.41
N ASP A 115 -2.26 -5.08 21.08
CA ASP A 115 -1.33 -4.59 22.10
C ASP A 115 -0.09 -3.90 21.52
N CYS A 116 0.20 -4.07 20.22
CA CYS A 116 1.32 -3.37 19.56
C CYS A 116 1.18 -3.36 18.03
N SER A 117 1.05 -2.17 17.43
CA SER A 117 1.06 -1.99 15.97
C SER A 117 2.50 -2.04 15.43
N CYS A 118 2.69 -2.62 14.24
CA CYS A 118 3.99 -2.62 13.59
C CYS A 118 4.48 -1.19 13.31
N TRP A 119 3.56 -0.26 13.04
CA TRP A 119 3.89 1.15 12.91
C TRP A 119 4.43 1.77 14.20
N ASP A 120 3.87 1.41 15.36
CA ASP A 120 4.38 1.88 16.64
C ASP A 120 5.80 1.37 16.90
N LEU A 121 6.07 0.09 16.61
CA LEU A 121 7.43 -0.47 16.68
C LEU A 121 8.42 0.26 15.75
N ILE A 122 7.99 0.61 14.52
CA ILE A 122 8.84 1.34 13.57
C ILE A 122 9.16 2.75 14.10
N LYS A 123 8.22 3.40 14.79
CA LYS A 123 8.42 4.74 15.37
C LYS A 123 9.33 4.73 16.60
N ASP A 124 9.28 3.66 17.38
CA ASP A 124 10.05 3.50 18.62
C ASP A 124 11.53 3.17 18.37
N LEU A 125 11.90 2.81 17.14
CA LEU A 125 13.30 2.61 16.78
C LEU A 125 14.10 3.92 16.88
N PRO A 126 15.14 3.97 17.73
CA PRO A 126 16.02 5.14 17.79
C PRO A 126 16.75 5.32 16.46
N ASP A 127 17.12 6.55 16.15
CA ASP A 127 17.95 6.93 15.00
C ASP A 127 17.34 6.66 13.61
N LEU A 128 16.07 6.22 13.54
CA LEU A 128 15.38 6.06 12.26
C LEU A 128 14.71 7.37 11.85
N ASP A 129 15.17 7.98 10.76
CA ASP A 129 14.54 9.17 10.19
C ASP A 129 13.14 8.83 9.60
N GLN A 130 12.32 9.85 9.38
CA GLN A 130 10.96 9.67 8.89
C GLN A 130 10.93 8.96 7.51
N LEU A 131 11.92 9.23 6.66
CA LEU A 131 12.05 8.60 5.36
C LEU A 131 12.30 7.10 5.47
N ALA A 132 13.21 6.67 6.35
CA ALA A 132 13.52 5.27 6.59
C ALA A 132 12.36 4.54 7.27
N ARG A 133 11.64 5.20 8.19
CA ARG A 133 10.37 4.67 8.75
C ARG A 133 9.36 4.39 7.64
N PHE A 134 9.23 5.32 6.69
CA PHE A 134 8.30 5.12 5.59
C PHE A 134 8.75 4.02 4.62
N LYS A 135 10.03 3.95 4.29
CA LYS A 135 10.59 2.82 3.52
C LYS A 135 10.35 1.48 4.22
N ALA A 136 10.51 1.41 5.54
CA ALA A 136 10.29 0.19 6.31
C ALA A 136 8.83 -0.30 6.22
N LEU A 137 7.87 0.59 6.42
CA LEU A 137 6.45 0.22 6.26
C LEU A 137 6.10 -0.12 4.81
N LYS A 138 6.82 0.40 3.80
CA LYS A 138 6.58 0.07 2.38
C LYS A 138 6.89 -1.39 2.08
N LEU A 139 7.78 -2.02 2.86
CA LEU A 139 8.12 -3.45 2.79
C LEU A 139 7.00 -4.35 3.30
N LEU A 140 6.02 -3.82 4.04
CA LEU A 140 4.86 -4.59 4.45
C LEU A 140 4.02 -5.00 3.22
N ASN A 141 3.48 -6.21 3.28
CA ASN A 141 2.49 -6.64 2.29
C ASN A 141 1.24 -5.73 2.34
N THR A 142 0.46 -5.73 1.26
CA THR A 142 -0.70 -4.82 1.09
C THR A 142 -1.70 -4.91 2.24
N ARG A 143 -1.97 -6.11 2.77
CA ARG A 143 -2.91 -6.29 3.88
C ARG A 143 -2.37 -5.68 5.17
N ALA A 144 -1.14 -6.00 5.54
CA ALA A 144 -0.50 -5.47 6.75
C ALA A 144 -0.39 -3.94 6.67
N LYS A 145 0.12 -3.42 5.54
CA LYS A 145 0.22 -1.97 5.30
C LYS A 145 -1.11 -1.25 5.46
N LYS A 146 -2.20 -1.82 4.95
CA LYS A 146 -3.55 -1.28 5.13
C LYS A 146 -3.97 -1.23 6.60
N MET A 147 -3.73 -2.30 7.36
CA MET A 147 -4.06 -2.36 8.79
C MET A 147 -3.29 -1.29 9.56
N GLU A 148 -1.99 -1.15 9.30
CA GLU A 148 -1.17 -0.12 9.93
C GLU A 148 -1.61 1.29 9.53
N PHE A 149 -1.90 1.51 8.25
CA PHE A 149 -2.39 2.79 7.75
C PHE A 149 -3.69 3.21 8.45
N VAL A 150 -4.61 2.29 8.74
CA VAL A 150 -5.84 2.59 9.49
C VAL A 150 -5.55 2.99 10.94
N LYS A 151 -4.50 2.44 11.55
CA LYS A 151 -4.09 2.73 12.93
C LYS A 151 -3.29 4.03 13.08
N MET A 152 -2.73 4.57 12.00
CA MET A 152 -2.00 5.84 11.98
C MET A 152 -2.88 7.05 12.27
N THR A 153 -2.28 8.10 12.83
CA THR A 153 -2.95 9.40 12.97
C THR A 153 -3.21 10.02 11.58
N PRO A 154 -4.14 10.97 11.46
CA PRO A 154 -4.35 11.71 10.22
C PRO A 154 -3.07 12.36 9.66
N GLU A 155 -2.24 12.94 10.53
CA GLU A 155 -0.98 13.60 10.14
C GLU A 155 0.06 12.60 9.64
N GLU A 156 0.18 11.46 10.30
CA GLU A 156 1.08 10.37 9.87
C GLU A 156 0.68 9.82 8.50
N ARG A 157 -0.63 9.58 8.30
CA ARG A 157 -1.15 9.15 6.99
C ARG A 157 -0.92 10.20 5.92
N TYR A 158 -1.14 11.46 6.24
CA TYR A 158 -0.87 12.55 5.30
C TYR A 158 0.60 12.57 4.90
N ALA A 159 1.53 12.53 5.84
CA ALA A 159 2.96 12.51 5.54
C ALA A 159 3.38 11.25 4.76
N TRP A 160 2.76 10.10 5.05
CA TRP A 160 2.91 8.87 4.26
C TRP A 160 2.47 9.07 2.80
N ILE A 161 1.31 9.69 2.60
CA ILE A 161 0.75 9.96 1.28
C ILE A 161 1.69 10.87 0.49
N ILE A 162 2.23 11.92 1.11
CA ILE A 162 3.23 12.78 0.45
C ILE A 162 4.45 11.96 0.03
N PHE A 163 5.01 11.16 0.94
CA PHE A 163 6.13 10.28 0.63
C PHE A 163 5.86 9.31 -0.54
N GLU A 164 4.67 8.73 -0.63
CA GLU A 164 4.30 7.81 -1.71
C GLU A 164 3.99 8.52 -3.03
N LEU A 165 3.73 9.84 -3.01
CA LEU A 165 3.51 10.66 -4.20
C LEU A 165 4.79 11.28 -4.75
N ASP A 166 5.81 11.46 -3.91
CA ASP A 166 7.13 12.00 -4.27
C ASP A 166 8.09 10.97 -4.88
N MET A 167 7.81 9.69 -4.65
CA MET A 167 8.63 8.54 -5.10
C MET A 167 8.02 7.85 -6.31
#